data_AF-A0A1I5S3V2-F1
#
_entry.id   AF-A0A1I5S3V2-F1
#
_cell.length_a   1.000
_cell.length_b   1.000
_cell.length_c   1.000
_cell.angle_alpha   90.00
_cell.angle_beta   90.00
_cell.angle_gamma   90.00
#
_symmetry.space_group_name_H-M   'P 1'
#
loop_
_entity.id
_entity.type
_entity.pdbx_description
1 polymer ?
#
loop_
_entity_poly.entity_id
_entity_poly.type
_entity_poly.pdbx_seq_one_letter_code
_entity_poly.pdbx_strand_id
1 'polypeptide(L)'
;MADLFKKGLAVGLGLAQTGVEQAEKAINQLVEKGEMTKTEAKEFFDQYYEKGEDTQNKTLNKLNIATKEDMKKIEARLAVVEQRLNDLTSED
;
A
#
# COMPACT_ATOMS: atom_id res chain seq x y z
N MET A 1 25.36 5.10 5.08
CA MET A 1 24.34 5.44 4.06
C MET A 1 23.28 4.34 3.91
N ALA A 2 23.64 3.09 3.57
CA ALA A 2 22.68 1.98 3.45
C ALA A 2 21.85 1.73 4.74
N ASP A 3 22.46 1.96 5.90
CA ASP A 3 21.81 1.75 7.20
C ASP A 3 20.72 2.79 7.52
N LEU A 4 20.87 4.02 7.02
CA LEU A 4 19.84 5.07 7.13
C LEU A 4 18.67 4.80 6.18
N PHE A 5 18.93 4.23 5.01
CA PHE A 5 17.86 3.78 4.11
C PHE A 5 17.07 2.63 4.71
N LYS A 6 17.75 1.60 5.26
CA LYS A 6 17.08 0.48 5.95
C LYS A 6 16.30 0.94 7.18
N LYS A 7 16.87 1.84 7.99
CA LYS A 7 16.16 2.43 9.13
C LYS A 7 14.99 3.31 8.70
N GLY A 8 15.15 4.13 7.66
CA GLY A 8 14.06 4.93 7.09
C GLY A 8 12.94 4.07 6.51
N LEU A 9 13.27 2.93 5.89
CA LEU A 9 12.29 1.96 5.38
C LEU A 9 11.61 1.19 6.51
N ALA A 10 12.35 0.74 7.53
CA ALA A 10 11.82 0.03 8.69
C ALA A 10 10.97 0.94 9.58
N VAL A 11 11.36 2.21 9.71
CA VAL A 11 10.55 3.25 10.38
C VAL A 11 9.34 3.59 9.50
N GLY A 12 9.49 3.73 8.18
CA GLY A 12 8.36 3.98 7.29
C GLY A 12 7.32 2.85 7.28
N LEU A 13 7.76 1.60 7.23
CA LEU A 13 6.89 0.41 7.27
C LEU A 13 6.36 0.14 8.68
N GLY A 14 7.20 0.29 9.71
CA GLY A 14 6.83 0.10 11.10
C GLY A 14 5.86 1.17 11.62
N LEU A 15 6.08 2.44 11.26
CA LEU A 15 5.15 3.55 11.55
C LEU A 15 3.89 3.51 10.68
N ALA A 16 3.93 2.98 9.46
CA ALA A 16 2.71 2.79 8.68
C ALA A 16 1.81 1.71 9.32
N GLN A 17 2.39 0.59 9.75
CA GLN A 17 1.62 -0.48 10.39
C GLN A 17 1.16 -0.10 11.80
N THR A 18 2.06 0.39 12.66
CA THR A 18 1.69 0.81 14.03
C THR A 18 0.94 2.14 14.05
N GLY A 19 1.10 3.01 13.06
CA GLY A 19 0.43 4.30 12.99
C GLY A 19 -1.08 4.15 12.74
N VAL A 20 -1.47 3.22 11.87
CA VAL A 20 -2.89 2.89 11.65
C VAL A 20 -3.50 2.28 12.93
N GLU A 21 -2.81 1.32 13.55
CA GLU A 21 -3.28 0.69 14.81
C GLU A 21 -3.37 1.70 15.98
N GLN A 22 -2.42 2.63 16.08
CA GLN A 22 -2.43 3.66 17.12
C GLN A 22 -3.49 4.74 16.86
N ALA A 23 -3.75 5.07 15.60
CA ALA A 23 -4.85 5.96 15.23
C ALA A 23 -6.21 5.32 15.56
N GLU A 24 -6.38 4.04 15.25
CA GLU A 24 -7.59 3.27 15.59
C GLU A 24 -7.79 3.21 17.11
N LYS A 25 -6.73 2.99 17.90
CA LYS A 25 -6.78 3.06 19.37
C LYS A 25 -7.18 4.45 19.88
N ALA A 26 -6.60 5.51 19.34
CA ALA A 26 -6.92 6.88 19.77
C ALA A 26 -8.38 7.23 19.47
N ILE A 27 -8.88 6.86 18.29
CA ILE A 27 -10.27 7.03 17.88
C ILE A 27 -11.20 6.23 18.79
N ASN A 28 -10.87 4.96 19.09
CA ASN A 28 -11.65 4.13 20.00
C ASN A 28 -11.68 4.69 21.43
N GLN A 29 -10.59 5.29 21.92
CA GLN A 29 -10.56 5.96 23.22
C GLN A 29 -11.47 7.19 23.27
N LEU A 30 -11.57 7.96 22.18
CA LEU A 30 -12.51 9.09 22.08
C LEU A 30 -13.96 8.59 22.09
N VAL A 31 -14.22 7.42 21.48
CA VAL A 31 -15.53 6.77 21.54
C VAL A 31 -15.86 6.27 22.95
N GLU A 32 -14.93 5.63 23.63
CA GLU A 32 -15.10 5.14 25.01
C GLU A 32 -15.32 6.28 26.01
N LYS A 33 -14.69 7.44 25.78
CA LYS A 33 -14.91 8.66 26.57
C LYS A 33 -16.23 9.36 26.27
N GLY A 34 -16.96 8.92 25.24
CA GLY A 34 -18.21 9.53 24.79
C GLY A 34 -18.02 10.86 24.06
N GLU A 35 -16.79 11.19 23.66
CA GLU A 35 -16.46 12.40 22.89
C GLU A 35 -16.76 12.21 21.39
N MET A 36 -16.99 10.98 20.95
CA MET A 36 -17.33 10.62 19.58
C MET A 36 -18.23 9.39 19.56
N THR A 37 -19.19 9.32 18.65
CA THR A 37 -19.99 8.10 18.47
C THR A 37 -19.24 7.06 17.64
N LYS A 38 -19.59 5.77 17.78
CA LYS A 38 -19.04 4.69 16.93
C LYS A 38 -19.26 4.94 15.43
N THR A 39 -20.36 5.61 15.08
CA THR A 39 -20.70 5.93 13.69
C THR A 39 -19.79 7.02 13.15
N GLU A 40 -19.60 8.12 13.88
CA GLU A 40 -18.68 9.20 13.50
C GLU A 40 -17.23 8.70 13.41
N ALA A 41 -16.82 7.83 14.33
CA ALA A 41 -15.50 7.21 14.31
C ALA A 41 -15.24 6.43 13.01
N LYS A 42 -16.23 5.63 12.59
CA LYS A 42 -16.16 4.83 11.38
C LYS A 42 -16.15 5.71 10.13
N GLU A 43 -17.03 6.71 10.10
CA GLU A 43 -17.14 7.63 8.97
C GLU A 43 -15.88 8.49 8.80
N PHE A 44 -15.24 8.89 9.91
CA PHE A 44 -13.95 9.55 9.90
C PHE A 44 -12.85 8.64 9.35
N PHE A 45 -12.84 7.37 9.76
CA PHE A 45 -11.88 6.38 9.27
C PHE A 45 -12.04 6.12 7.77
N ASP A 46 -13.27 5.90 7.31
CA ASP A 46 -13.58 5.65 5.91
C ASP A 46 -13.17 6.84 5.03
N GLN A 47 -13.49 8.08 5.44
CA GLN A 47 -13.07 9.28 4.71
C GLN A 47 -11.56 9.49 4.68
N TYR A 48 -10.86 9.18 5.77
CA TYR A 48 -9.40 9.32 5.84
C TYR A 48 -8.70 8.23 5.03
N TYR A 49 -9.23 7.02 5.05
CA TYR A 49 -8.72 5.88 4.31
C TYR A 49 -8.86 6.10 2.80
N GLU A 50 -10.05 6.49 2.35
CA GLU A 50 -10.36 6.73 0.94
C GLU A 50 -9.52 7.89 0.36
N LYS A 51 -9.37 8.99 1.10
CA LYS A 51 -8.47 10.11 0.72
C LYS A 51 -7.00 9.71 0.76
N GLY A 52 -6.62 8.85 1.71
CA GLY A 52 -5.27 8.32 1.85
C GLY A 52 -4.87 7.47 0.66
N GLU A 53 -5.75 6.58 0.22
CA GLU A 53 -5.52 5.70 -0.93
C GLU A 53 -5.36 6.48 -2.25
N ASP A 54 -6.22 7.48 -2.48
CA ASP A 54 -6.14 8.32 -3.68
C ASP A 54 -4.85 9.19 -3.68
N THR A 55 -4.44 9.69 -2.51
CA THR A 55 -3.19 10.45 -2.35
C THR A 55 -1.97 9.55 -2.52
N GLN A 56 -2.01 8.33 -1.99
CA GLN A 56 -0.94 7.34 -2.11
C GLN A 56 -0.73 6.95 -3.57
N ASN A 57 -1.81 6.62 -4.30
CA ASN A 57 -1.74 6.26 -5.71
C ASN A 57 -1.20 7.42 -6.58
N LYS A 58 -1.65 8.67 -6.34
CA LYS A 58 -1.11 9.85 -7.04
C LYS A 58 0.38 10.06 -6.76
N THR A 59 0.82 9.83 -5.52
CA THR A 59 2.22 9.98 -5.12
C THR A 59 3.10 8.90 -5.73
N LEU A 60 2.66 7.64 -5.69
CA LEU A 60 3.36 6.52 -6.30
C LEU A 60 3.51 6.71 -7.82
N ASN A 61 2.43 7.14 -8.49
CA ASN A 61 2.46 7.48 -9.92
C ASN A 61 3.42 8.64 -10.21
N LYS A 62 3.42 9.70 -9.39
CA LYS A 62 4.32 10.85 -9.56
C LYS A 62 5.80 10.48 -9.37
N LEU A 63 6.08 9.52 -8.49
CA LEU A 63 7.42 9.01 -8.24
C LEU A 63 7.84 7.90 -9.22
N ASN A 64 7.00 7.55 -10.21
CA ASN A 64 7.19 6.40 -11.11
C ASN A 64 7.49 5.10 -10.35
N ILE A 65 6.90 4.93 -9.17
CA ILE A 65 7.06 3.70 -8.38
C ILE A 65 6.03 2.70 -8.89
N ALA A 66 6.52 1.57 -9.42
CA ALA A 66 5.67 0.49 -9.91
C ALA A 66 4.76 -0.06 -8.80
N THR A 67 3.48 -0.17 -9.08
CA THR A 67 2.51 -0.76 -8.15
C THR A 67 2.54 -2.29 -8.24
N LYS A 68 1.91 -2.97 -7.25
CA LYS A 68 1.75 -4.43 -7.29
C LYS A 68 0.97 -4.90 -8.53
N GLU A 69 0.00 -4.10 -9.01
CA GLU A 69 -0.73 -4.43 -10.23
C GLU A 69 0.14 -4.34 -11.48
N ASP A 70 1.00 -3.32 -11.57
CA ASP A 70 1.93 -3.17 -12.67
C ASP A 70 2.90 -4.36 -12.71
N MET A 71 3.35 -4.82 -11.54
CA MET A 71 4.21 -5.99 -11.43
C MET A 71 3.50 -7.26 -11.92
N LYS A 72 2.23 -7.49 -11.52
CA LYS A 72 1.43 -8.61 -12.02
C LYS A 72 1.21 -8.55 -13.54
N LYS A 73 0.97 -7.37 -14.10
CA LYS A 73 0.84 -7.19 -15.55
C LYS A 73 2.14 -7.53 -16.27
N ILE A 74 3.27 -7.14 -15.71
CA ILE A 74 4.59 -7.45 -16.25
C ILE A 74 4.85 -8.95 -16.17
N GLU A 75 4.57 -9.60 -15.04
CA GLU A 75 4.70 -11.06 -14.88
C GLU A 75 3.84 -11.83 -15.88
N ALA A 76 2.58 -11.42 -16.08
CA ALA A 76 1.70 -12.06 -17.05
C ALA A 76 2.22 -11.90 -18.49
N ARG A 77 2.74 -10.73 -18.85
CA ARG A 77 3.36 -10.50 -20.17
C ARG A 77 4.65 -11.28 -20.33
N LEU A 78 5.44 -11.39 -19.27
CA LEU A 78 6.68 -12.16 -19.27
C LEU A 78 6.39 -13.64 -19.50
N ALA A 79 5.40 -14.21 -18.80
CA ALA A 79 4.98 -15.61 -18.99
C ALA A 79 4.55 -15.89 -20.44
N VAL A 80 3.82 -14.98 -21.08
CA VAL A 80 3.43 -15.12 -22.49
C VAL A 80 4.64 -15.06 -23.43
N VAL A 81 5.62 -14.21 -23.13
CA VAL A 81 6.85 -14.10 -23.94
C VAL A 81 7.74 -15.33 -23.76
N GLU A 82 7.87 -15.82 -22.53
CA GLU A 82 8.61 -17.05 -22.21
C GLU A 82 7.98 -18.27 -22.90
N GLN A 83 6.65 -18.37 -22.91
CA GLN A 83 5.95 -19.44 -23.62
C GLN A 83 6.24 -19.39 -25.14
N ARG A 84 6.14 -18.20 -25.76
CA ARG A 84 6.42 -18.04 -27.19
C ARG A 84 7.88 -18.35 -27.55
N LEU A 85 8.82 -17.98 -26.68
CA LEU A 85 10.23 -18.32 -26.86
C LEU A 85 10.44 -19.83 -26.82
N ASN A 86 9.83 -20.52 -25.84
CA ASN A 86 9.90 -21.98 -25.75
C ASN A 86 9.32 -22.65 -26.99
N ASP A 87 8.16 -22.22 -27.46
CA ASP A 87 7.52 -22.78 -28.67
C ASP A 87 8.44 -22.62 -29.90
N LEU A 88 9.07 -21.44 -30.08
CA LEU A 88 10.00 -21.16 -31.17
C LEU A 88 11.30 -21.99 -31.11
N THR A 89 11.81 -22.25 -29.90
CA THR A 89 13.01 -23.09 -29.71
C THR A 89 12.72 -24.60 -29.70
N SER A 90 11.44 -25.00 -29.72
CA SER A 90 11.01 -26.40 -29.80
C SER A 90 10.77 -26.86 -31.24
N GLU A 91 10.79 -25.93 -32.20
CA GLU A 91 10.60 -26.17 -33.65
C GLU A 91 11.93 -26.25 -34.44
N ASP A 92 13.08 -26.10 -33.78
CA ASP A 92 14.43 -26.41 -34.30
C ASP A 92 14.99 -27.71 -33.65
#